data_AF-A0A842ZMY6-F1
#
_entry.id   AF-A0A842ZMY6-F1
#
_cell.length_a   1.000
_cell.length_b   1.000
_cell.length_c   1.000
_cell.angle_alpha   90.00
_cell.angle_beta   90.00
_cell.angle_gamma   90.00
#
_symmetry.space_group_name_H-M   'P 1'
#
loop_
_entity.id
_entity.type
_entity.pdbx_description
1 polymer ?
#
loop_
_entity_poly.entity_id
_entity_poly.type
_entity_poly.pdbx_seq_one_letter_code
_entity_poly.pdbx_strand_id
1 'polypeptide(L)' 'MEGLCKDEKENISKFIELSLSLLQHGFDEMEMQKRLEFVKLLGATAEFWVEKTYGRMLTLEHRVSELEKIVKKR' A
#
# COMPACT_ATOMS: atom_id res chain seq x y z
N MET A 1 2.17 -13.69 -0.04
CA MET A 1 0.95 -13.25 0.68
C MET A 1 0.96 -13.70 2.15
N GLU A 2 2.13 -13.79 2.77
CA GLU A 2 2.29 -14.13 4.18
C GLU A 2 2.70 -12.84 4.90
N GLY A 3 1.82 -12.30 5.74
CA GLY A 3 2.06 -11.05 6.49
C GLY A 3 0.89 -10.07 6.55
N LEU A 4 -0.23 -10.33 5.86
CA LEU A 4 -1.43 -9.50 5.97
C LEU A 4 -2.39 -10.05 7.03
N CYS A 5 -2.83 -9.20 7.94
CA CYS A 5 -3.93 -9.41 8.88
C CYS A 5 -5.21 -9.78 8.11
N LYS A 6 -6.13 -10.49 8.76
CA LYS A 6 -7.42 -10.91 8.16
C LYS A 6 -8.21 -9.71 7.64
N ASP A 7 -8.21 -8.61 8.38
CA ASP A 7 -8.90 -7.36 8.01
C ASP A 7 -8.25 -6.67 6.79
N GLU A 8 -6.92 -6.72 6.68
CA GLU A 8 -6.22 -6.16 5.52
C GLU A 8 -6.52 -6.94 4.25
N LYS A 9 -6.64 -8.26 4.33
CA LYS A 9 -7.04 -9.10 3.19
C LYS A 9 -8.46 -8.78 2.75
N GLU A 10 -9.38 -8.58 3.69
CA GLU A 10 -10.76 -8.21 3.39
C GLU A 10 -10.83 -6.83 2.73
N ASN A 11 -10.09 -5.85 3.25
CA ASN A 11 -9.98 -4.51 2.66
C ASN A 11 -9.40 -4.54 1.24
N ILE A 12 -8.35 -5.34 0.99
CA ILE A 12 -7.77 -5.52 -0.35
C ILE A 12 -8.77 -6.19 -1.30
N SER A 13 -9.47 -7.23 -0.84
CA SER A 13 -10.50 -7.90 -1.66
C SER A 13 -11.58 -6.92 -2.08
N LYS A 14 -12.08 -6.13 -1.12
CA LYS A 14 -13.11 -5.12 -1.37
C LYS A 14 -12.62 -3.99 -2.27
N PHE A 15 -11.36 -3.59 -2.12
CA PHE A 15 -10.72 -2.62 -3.00
C PHE A 15 -10.61 -3.14 -4.45
N ILE A 16 -10.28 -4.42 -4.64
CA ILE A 16 -10.23 -5.05 -5.97
C ILE A 16 -11.63 -5.09 -6.59
N GLU A 17 -12.65 -5.50 -5.83
CA GLU A 17 -14.04 -5.52 -6.32
C GLU A 17 -14.51 -4.14 -6.78
N LEU A 18 -14.26 -3.10 -5.97
CA LEU A 18 -14.61 -1.72 -6.31
C LEU A 18 -13.79 -1.20 -7.50
N SER A 19 -12.52 -1.62 -7.63
CA SER A 19 -11.69 -1.30 -8.79
C SER A 19 -12.24 -1.91 -10.08
N LEU A 20 -12.71 -3.16 -10.03
CA LEU A 20 -13.33 -3.82 -11.19
C LEU A 20 -14.65 -3.14 -11.57
N SER A 21 -15.45 -2.76 -10.58
CA SER A 21 -16.68 -1.99 -10.79
C SER A 21 -16.39 -0.62 -11.44
N LEU A 22 -15.34 0.06 -10.99
CA LEU A 22 -14.85 1.30 -11.59
C LEU A 22 -14.44 1.11 -13.06
N LEU A 23 -13.72 0.04 -13.38
CA LEU A 23 -13.28 -0.25 -14.75
C LEU A 23 -14.45 -0.58 -15.69
N GLN A 24 -15.49 -1.23 -15.18
CA GLN A 24 -16.65 -1.62 -15.97
C GLN A 24 -17.63 -0.47 -16.25
N HIS A 25 -17.88 0.38 -15.25
CA HIS A 25 -18.96 1.37 -15.31
C HIS A 25 -18.45 2.82 -15.32
N GLY A 26 -17.20 3.07 -14.91
CA GLY A 26 -16.69 4.41 -14.66
C GLY A 26 -17.15 4.95 -13.31
N PHE A 27 -16.35 5.87 -12.75
CA PHE A 27 -16.53 6.35 -11.38
C PHE A 27 -17.90 7.04 -11.18
N ASP A 28 -18.34 7.80 -12.18
CA ASP A 28 -19.55 8.59 -12.10
C ASP A 28 -20.84 7.77 -12.22
N GLU A 29 -20.76 6.52 -12.68
CA GLU A 29 -21.89 5.60 -12.74
C GLU A 29 -22.01 4.70 -11.50
N MET A 30 -20.98 4.64 -10.66
CA MET A 30 -21.02 3.87 -9.41
C MET A 30 -21.96 4.52 -8.40
N GLU A 31 -22.58 3.74 -7.52
CA GLU A 31 -23.34 4.30 -6.39
C GLU A 31 -22.44 5.15 -5.49
N MET A 32 -22.93 6.30 -5.01
CA MET A 32 -22.15 7.23 -4.18
C MET A 32 -21.51 6.56 -2.97
N GLN A 33 -22.19 5.62 -2.32
CA GLN A 33 -21.64 4.86 -1.19
C GLN A 33 -20.41 4.04 -1.59
N LYS A 34 -20.45 3.38 -2.76
CA LYS A 34 -19.33 2.61 -3.31
C LYS A 34 -18.16 3.52 -3.69
N ARG A 35 -18.44 4.72 -4.22
CA ARG A 35 -17.41 5.74 -4.49
C ARG A 35 -16.69 6.17 -3.23
N LEU A 36 -17.44 6.50 -2.17
CA LEU A 36 -16.89 6.89 -0.87
C LEU A 36 -16.04 5.77 -0.26
N GLU A 37 -16.55 4.54 -0.31
CA GLU A 37 -15.82 3.37 0.17
C GLU A 37 -14.54 3.11 -0.63
N PHE A 38 -14.59 3.25 -1.95
CA PHE A 38 -13.42 3.11 -2.81
C PHE A 38 -12.35 4.15 -2.47
N VAL A 39 -12.71 5.42 -2.34
CA VAL A 39 -11.76 6.49 -1.99
C VAL A 39 -11.14 6.25 -0.60
N LYS A 40 -11.95 5.79 0.37
CA LYS A 40 -11.46 5.45 1.71
C LYS A 40 -10.44 4.30 1.66
N LEU A 41 -10.74 3.24 0.92
CA LEU A 41 -9.85 2.09 0.76
C LEU A 41 -8.59 2.44 -0.04
N LEU A 42 -8.69 3.33 -1.03
CA LEU A 42 -7.56 3.87 -1.78
C LEU A 42 -6.58 4.58 -0.84
N GLY A 43 -7.09 5.45 0.03
CA GLY A 43 -6.28 6.19 1.02
C GLY A 43 -5.55 5.25 1.99
N ALA A 44 -6.28 4.31 2.58
CA ALA A 44 -5.70 3.31 3.50
C ALA A 44 -4.64 2.44 2.82
N THR A 45 -4.90 2.04 1.56
CA THR A 45 -3.93 1.26 0.77
C THR A 45 -2.68 2.09 0.48
N ALA A 46 -2.83 3.36 0.09
CA ALA A 46 -1.70 4.25 -0.17
C ALA A 46 -0.84 4.47 1.07
N GLU A 47 -1.46 4.70 2.23
CA GLU A 47 -0.78 4.85 3.52
C GLU A 47 0.06 3.61 3.85
N PHE A 48 -0.54 2.42 3.74
CA PHE A 48 0.18 1.15 3.94
C PHE A 48 1.41 1.00 3.02
N TRP A 49 1.27 1.36 1.74
CA TRP A 49 2.39 1.31 0.80
C TRP A 49 3.50 2.31 1.14
N VAL A 50 3.13 3.53 1.58
CA VAL A 50 4.09 4.56 2.00
C VAL A 50 4.85 4.10 3.23
N GLU A 51 4.16 3.63 4.28
CA GLU A 51 4.79 3.13 5.50
C GLU A 51 5.76 1.98 5.21
N LYS A 52 5.31 1.00 4.41
CA LYS A 52 6.14 -0.15 4.03
C LYS A 52 7.37 0.28 3.23
N THR A 53 7.22 1.23 2.31
CA THR A 53 8.31 1.74 1.50
C THR A 53 9.31 2.51 2.36
N TYR A 54 8.82 3.34 3.28
CA TYR A 54 9.64 4.08 4.23
C TYR A 54 10.46 3.15 5.14
N GLY A 55 9.85 2.11 5.71
CA GLY A 55 10.57 1.12 6.50
C GLY A 55 11.67 0.39 5.74
N ARG A 56 11.44 0.06 4.45
CA ARG A 56 12.46 -0.52 3.57
C ARG A 56 13.59 0.48 3.28
N MET A 57 13.26 1.76 3.12
CA MET A 57 14.25 2.82 2.89
C MET A 57 15.17 3.01 4.09
N LEU A 58 14.63 3.06 5.31
CA LEU A 58 15.42 3.09 6.55
C LEU A 58 16.35 1.88 6.67
N THR A 59 15.86 0.69 6.30
CA THR A 59 16.67 -0.53 6.31
C THR A 59 17.83 -0.44 5.32
N LEU A 60 17.59 0.12 4.14
CA LEU A 60 18.63 0.36 3.14
C LEU A 60 19.65 1.38 3.61
N GLU A 61 19.21 2.50 4.17
CA GLU A 61 20.06 3.54 4.73
C GLU A 61 20.99 2.97 5.82
N HIS A 62 20.44 2.15 6.74
CA HIS A 62 21.23 1.47 7.75
C HIS A 62 22.29 0.55 7.14
N ARG A 63 21.91 -0.27 6.15
CA ARG A 63 22.86 -1.18 5.47
C ARG A 63 23.95 -0.43 4.71
N VAL A 64 23.63 0.70 4.08
CA VAL A 64 24.61 1.57 3.43
C VAL A 64 25.57 2.15 4.47
N SER A 65 25.08 2.64 5.60
CA SER A 65 25.91 3.16 6.69
C SER A 65 26.91 2.12 7.21
N GLU A 66 26.48 0.87 7.39
CA GLU A 66 27.37 -0.22 7.81
C GLU A 66 28.44 -0.53 6.75
N LEU A 67 28.07 -0.54 5.46
CA LEU A 67 29.03 -0.71 4.37
C LEU A 67 30.07 0.42 4.32
N GLU A 68 29.66 1.67 4.50
CA GLU A 68 30.56 2.81 4.56
C GLU A 68 31.58 2.70 5.70
N LYS A 69 31.16 2.21 6.88
CA LYS A 69 32.07 1.97 8.01
C LYS A 69 33.11 0.91 7.70
N ILE A 70 32.73 -0.14 6.96
CA ILE A 70 33.65 -1.20 6.54
C ILE A 70 34.66 -0.66 5.52
N VAL A 71 34.19 0.10 4.53
CA VAL A 71 35.06 0.68 3.49
C VAL A 71 36.04 1.69 4.07
N LYS A 72 35.60 2.57 4.99
CA LYS A 72 36.47 3.57 5.65
C LYS A 72 37.51 2.98 6.62
N LYS A 73 37.40 1.70 6.99
CA LYS A 73 38.37 1.01 7.87
C LYS A 73 39.52 0.34 7.11
N ARG A 74 39.53 0.36 5.77
CA ARG A 74 40.69 0.02 4.92
C ARG A 74 41.38 1.28 4.44
#